data_AF-A0A971MS83-F1
#
_entry.id   AF-A0A971MS83-F1
#
_cell.length_a   1.000
_cell.length_b   1.000
_cell.length_c   1.000
_cell.angle_alpha   90.00
_cell.angle_beta   90.00
_cell.angle_gamma   90.00
#
_symmetry.space_group_name_H-M   'P 1'
#
loop_
_entity.id
_entity.type
_entity.pdbx_description
1 polymer ?
#
loop_
_entity_poly.entity_id
_entity_poly.type
_entity_poly.pdbx_seq_one_letter_code
_entity_poly.pdbx_strand_id
1 'polypeptide(L)'
;MNGGEILISLCINCFVIYILHILHKRSISKTIENVRKEIYELENLVAAIMEEFEEVADEVLQTDIKKPNDEPFENETKTENLVEKPNELPDEDFIETEGLKKEESEEQNFNQAFSDDLEFDQQEPLDTIPMFQPHEIIDPRHNRILQLWKDGLAIEEIAKQLGTGRGEVQLILGIYKRG
;
A
#
# COMPACT_ATOMS: atom_id res chain seq x y z
N MET A 1 -55.89 -11.54 2.68
CA MET A 1 -54.79 -10.93 1.92
C MET A 1 -55.12 -11.07 0.45
N ASN A 2 -55.29 -9.96 -0.25
CA ASN A 2 -55.66 -9.97 -1.66
C ASN A 2 -54.41 -10.21 -2.49
N GLY A 3 -54.42 -11.17 -3.42
CA GLY A 3 -53.24 -11.52 -4.23
C GLY A 3 -52.61 -10.34 -5.00
N GLY A 4 -53.38 -9.27 -5.24
CA GLY A 4 -52.88 -8.04 -5.85
C GLY A 4 -51.83 -7.30 -5.01
N GLU A 5 -51.93 -7.32 -3.68
CA GLU A 5 -50.98 -6.62 -2.79
C GLU A 5 -49.58 -7.24 -2.87
N ILE A 6 -49.50 -8.57 -3.00
CA ILE A 6 -48.25 -9.32 -3.13
C ILE A 6 -47.57 -8.98 -4.47
N LEU A 7 -48.35 -8.91 -5.55
CA LEU A 7 -47.81 -8.61 -6.88
C LEU A 7 -47.28 -7.17 -6.97
N ILE A 8 -47.98 -6.21 -6.36
CA ILE A 8 -47.53 -4.81 -6.29
C ILE A 8 -46.22 -4.71 -5.48
N SER A 9 -46.16 -5.37 -4.32
CA SER A 9 -44.94 -5.41 -3.49
C SER A 9 -43.74 -6.01 -4.26
N LEU A 10 -43.97 -7.09 -5.00
CA LEU A 10 -42.93 -7.71 -5.85
C LEU A 10 -42.46 -6.76 -6.95
N CYS A 11 -43.37 -6.07 -7.64
CA CYS A 11 -43.03 -5.11 -8.68
C CYS A 11 -42.21 -3.93 -8.14
N ILE A 12 -42.57 -3.40 -6.97
CA ILE A 12 -41.84 -2.29 -6.33
C ILE A 12 -40.43 -2.73 -5.95
N ASN A 13 -40.27 -3.91 -5.34
CA ASN A 13 -38.95 -4.43 -4.98
C ASN A 13 -38.06 -4.65 -6.21
N CYS A 14 -38.60 -5.22 -7.29
CA CYS A 14 -37.89 -5.36 -8.56
C CYS A 14 -37.47 -4.00 -9.13
N PHE A 15 -38.35 -3.01 -9.05
CA PHE A 15 -38.06 -1.65 -9.51
C PHE A 15 -36.95 -0.99 -8.69
N VAL A 16 -36.96 -1.13 -7.37
CA VAL A 16 -35.91 -0.60 -6.48
C VAL A 16 -34.56 -1.24 -6.81
N ILE A 17 -34.50 -2.57 -6.96
CA ILE A 17 -33.28 -3.29 -7.34
C ILE A 17 -32.76 -2.81 -8.70
N TYR A 18 -33.66 -2.59 -9.66
CA TYR A 18 -33.29 -2.08 -10.99
C TYR A 18 -32.69 -0.67 -10.92
N ILE A 19 -33.27 0.23 -10.14
CA ILE A 19 -32.73 1.59 -9.94
C ILE A 19 -31.38 1.54 -9.25
N LEU A 20 -31.23 0.74 -8.19
CA LEU A 20 -29.95 0.54 -7.50
C LEU A 20 -28.87 0.03 -8.47
N HIS A 21 -29.21 -0.92 -9.33
CA HIS A 21 -28.28 -1.43 -10.34
C HIS A 21 -27.82 -0.34 -11.32
N ILE A 22 -28.73 0.53 -11.78
CA ILE A 22 -28.38 1.68 -12.65
C ILE A 22 -27.46 2.67 -11.92
N LEU A 23 -27.77 3.01 -10.67
CA LEU A 23 -26.97 3.93 -9.88
C LEU A 23 -25.57 3.37 -9.62
N HIS A 24 -25.48 2.09 -9.27
CA HIS A 24 -24.21 1.42 -9.04
C HIS A 24 -23.35 1.37 -10.30
N LYS A 25 -23.96 1.03 -11.46
CA LYS A 25 -23.26 1.05 -12.75
C LYS A 25 -22.72 2.45 -13.08
N ARG A 26 -23.52 3.50 -12.83
CA ARG A 26 -23.08 4.90 -13.01
C ARG A 26 -21.95 5.28 -12.06
N SER A 27 -21.99 4.84 -10.82
CA SER A 27 -20.94 5.10 -9.83
C SER A 27 -19.62 4.46 -10.25
N ILE A 28 -19.66 3.18 -10.63
CA ILE A 28 -18.47 2.44 -11.08
C ILE A 28 -17.84 3.08 -12.31
N SER A 29 -18.65 3.51 -13.28
CA SER A 29 -18.12 4.17 -14.49
C SER A 29 -17.30 5.42 -14.16
N LYS A 30 -17.76 6.26 -13.21
CA LYS A 30 -17.02 7.45 -12.78
C LYS A 30 -15.70 7.08 -12.10
N THR A 31 -15.72 6.08 -11.23
CA THR A 31 -14.50 5.61 -10.56
C THR A 31 -13.48 5.08 -11.58
N ILE A 32 -13.93 4.31 -12.57
CA ILE A 32 -13.05 3.79 -13.63
C ILE A 32 -12.46 4.93 -14.48
N GLU A 33 -13.23 5.96 -14.79
CA GLU A 33 -12.73 7.13 -15.52
C GLU A 33 -11.64 7.88 -14.74
N ASN A 34 -11.83 8.08 -13.43
CA ASN A 34 -10.82 8.70 -12.58
C ASN A 34 -9.55 7.86 -12.50
N VAL A 35 -9.67 6.55 -12.25
CA VAL A 35 -8.52 5.63 -12.21
C VAL A 35 -7.77 5.60 -13.54
N ARG A 36 -8.49 5.62 -14.68
CA ARG A 36 -7.85 5.72 -16.00
C ARG A 36 -7.08 7.02 -16.18
N LYS A 37 -7.63 8.14 -15.69
CA LYS A 37 -6.94 9.44 -15.73
C LYS A 37 -5.67 9.43 -14.88
N GLU A 38 -5.73 8.87 -13.68
CA GLU A 38 -4.58 8.72 -12.80
C GLU A 38 -3.50 7.82 -13.42
N ILE A 39 -3.88 6.70 -14.04
CA ILE A 39 -2.95 5.82 -14.78
C ILE A 39 -2.28 6.58 -15.92
N TYR A 40 -3.04 7.38 -16.68
CA TYR A 40 -2.50 8.17 -17.78
C TYR A 40 -1.52 9.26 -17.30
N GLU A 41 -1.81 9.89 -16.17
CA GLU A 41 -0.90 10.85 -15.53
C GLU A 41 0.38 10.17 -15.04
N LEU A 42 0.28 8.97 -14.46
CA LEU A 42 1.43 8.16 -14.06
C LEU A 42 2.26 7.71 -15.26
N GLU A 43 1.63 7.30 -16.36
CA GLU A 43 2.33 6.91 -17.59
C GLU A 43 3.12 8.10 -18.17
N ASN A 44 2.52 9.29 -18.22
CA ASN A 44 3.22 10.50 -18.65
C ASN A 44 4.36 10.88 -17.71
N LEU A 45 4.19 10.72 -16.39
CA LEU A 45 5.25 10.97 -15.43
C LEU A 45 6.43 10.00 -15.61
N VAL A 46 6.14 8.71 -15.79
CA VAL A 46 7.17 7.69 -16.04
C VAL A 46 7.90 7.97 -17.35
N ALA A 47 7.19 8.39 -18.40
CA ALA A 47 7.80 8.78 -19.66
C ALA A 47 8.77 9.97 -19.48
N ALA A 48 8.37 11.01 -18.73
CA ALA A 48 9.22 12.15 -18.44
C ALA A 48 10.47 11.77 -17.62
N ILE A 49 10.30 10.90 -16.61
CA ILE A 49 11.43 10.41 -15.81
C ILE A 49 12.38 9.56 -16.68
N MET A 50 11.83 8.71 -17.55
CA MET A 50 12.64 7.90 -18.45
C MET A 50 13.45 8.76 -19.44
N GLU A 51 12.87 9.85 -19.94
CA GLU A 51 13.55 10.85 -20.76
C GLU A 51 14.70 11.52 -19.99
N GLU A 52 14.47 11.94 -18.73
CA GLU A 52 15.53 12.50 -17.88
C GLU A 52 16.66 11.49 -17.61
N PHE A 53 16.34 10.20 -17.40
CA PHE A 53 17.37 9.17 -17.21
C PHE A 53 18.15 8.84 -18.48
N GLU A 54 17.50 8.89 -19.66
CA GLU A 54 18.16 8.70 -20.95
C GLU A 54 19.19 9.82 -21.20
N GLU A 55 18.83 11.07 -20.90
CA GLU A 55 19.75 12.21 -20.99
C GLU A 55 20.98 12.05 -20.06
N VAL A 56 20.76 11.60 -18.82
CA VAL A 56 21.86 11.35 -17.86
C VAL A 56 22.75 10.19 -18.30
N ALA A 57 22.18 9.12 -18.87
CA ALA A 57 22.95 7.99 -19.36
C ALA A 57 23.86 8.38 -20.54
N ASP A 58 23.34 9.21 -21.46
CA ASP A 58 24.11 9.73 -22.58
C ASP A 58 25.24 10.68 -22.13
N GLU A 59 25.02 11.50 -21.10
CA GLU A 59 26.06 12.38 -20.54
C GLU A 59 27.22 11.58 -19.94
N VAL A 60 26.91 10.54 -19.15
CA VAL A 60 27.93 9.66 -18.54
C VAL A 60 28.76 8.96 -19.61
N LEU A 61 28.11 8.40 -20.64
CA LEU A 61 28.81 7.73 -21.75
C LEU A 61 29.70 8.68 -22.54
N GLN A 62 29.33 9.95 -22.69
CA GLN A 62 30.18 10.95 -23.37
C GLN A 62 31.37 11.40 -22.53
N THR A 63 31.26 11.42 -21.19
CA THR A 63 32.39 11.79 -20.32
C THR A 63 33.50 10.75 -20.25
N ASP A 64 33.19 9.46 -20.34
CA ASP A 64 34.20 8.38 -20.26
C ASP A 64 34.97 8.13 -21.58
N ILE A 65 34.50 8.67 -22.72
CA ILE A 65 35.17 8.52 -24.03
C ILE A 65 36.17 9.66 -24.28
N LYS A 66 36.31 10.63 -23.37
CA LYS A 66 37.37 11.64 -23.45
C LYS A 66 38.71 11.02 -23.04
N LYS A 67 39.26 10.26 -23.99
CA LYS A 67 40.60 9.68 -24.06
C LYS A 67 41.62 10.37 -23.13
N PRO A 68 42.25 9.64 -22.19
CA PRO A 68 43.57 10.03 -21.72
C PRO A 68 44.51 9.99 -22.93
N ASN A 69 44.95 11.16 -23.36
CA ASN A 69 45.91 11.33 -24.44
C ASN A 69 47.30 10.98 -23.90
N ASP A 70 47.84 9.87 -24.39
CA ASP A 70 49.26 9.52 -24.55
C ASP A 70 50.27 9.95 -23.45
N GLU A 71 50.66 8.99 -22.61
CA GLU A 71 52.08 8.84 -22.25
C GLU A 71 52.54 7.40 -22.56
N PRO A 72 53.58 7.22 -23.40
CA PRO A 72 54.13 5.91 -23.69
C PRO A 72 55.16 5.56 -22.61
N PHE A 73 54.80 4.64 -21.72
CA PHE A 73 55.80 3.98 -20.86
C PHE A 73 56.11 2.58 -21.41
N GLU A 74 57.16 2.52 -22.23
CA GLU A 74 58.03 1.35 -22.32
C GLU A 74 58.68 1.14 -20.95
N ASN A 75 58.44 0.00 -20.29
CA ASN A 75 59.45 -1.04 -20.21
C ASN A 75 58.99 -2.27 -19.43
N GLU A 76 59.44 -3.39 -19.98
CA GLU A 76 59.27 -4.78 -19.60
C GLU A 76 59.61 -5.08 -18.13
N THR A 77 58.85 -5.95 -17.45
CA THR A 77 59.43 -7.14 -16.81
C THR A 77 58.38 -8.24 -16.57
N LYS A 78 58.48 -9.27 -17.42
CA LYS A 78 58.20 -10.70 -17.21
C LYS A 78 58.21 -11.18 -15.74
N THR A 79 57.18 -11.94 -15.30
CA THR A 79 57.22 -13.17 -14.46
C THR A 79 55.76 -13.67 -14.30
N GLU A 80 55.29 -14.63 -15.08
CA GLU A 80 55.23 -16.08 -14.77
C GLU A 80 54.12 -16.49 -13.77
N ASN A 81 53.12 -17.23 -14.30
CA ASN A 81 52.26 -18.24 -13.67
C ASN A 81 51.46 -17.89 -12.39
N LEU A 82 50.14 -17.84 -12.51
CA LEU A 82 49.27 -18.84 -11.85
C LEU A 82 47.87 -18.86 -12.47
N VAL A 83 47.59 -19.97 -13.14
CA VAL A 83 46.25 -20.44 -13.47
C VAL A 83 45.60 -20.81 -12.14
N GLU A 84 44.70 -19.97 -11.64
CA GLU A 84 43.81 -20.34 -10.55
C GLU A 84 42.41 -20.59 -11.10
N LYS A 85 41.93 -21.77 -10.71
CA LYS A 85 40.84 -22.57 -11.26
C LYS A 85 39.48 -21.91 -10.98
N PRO A 86 38.44 -22.13 -11.83
CA PRO A 86 37.10 -21.61 -11.57
C PRO A 86 36.56 -22.16 -10.25
N ASN A 87 36.08 -21.25 -9.40
CA ASN A 87 35.42 -21.57 -8.15
C ASN A 87 34.10 -22.30 -8.47
N GLU A 88 34.01 -23.55 -8.03
CA GLU A 88 32.80 -24.37 -8.11
C GLU A 88 31.68 -23.70 -7.31
N LEU A 89 30.55 -23.45 -7.97
CA LEU A 89 29.28 -23.16 -7.33
C LEU A 89 28.92 -24.35 -6.42
N PRO A 90 28.62 -24.15 -5.13
CA PRO A 90 27.96 -25.18 -4.35
C PRO A 90 26.53 -25.31 -4.87
N ASP A 91 26.20 -26.53 -5.30
CA ASP A 91 24.83 -27.02 -5.44
C ASP A 91 24.11 -26.78 -4.11
N GLU A 92 23.30 -25.71 -4.03
CA GLU A 92 22.33 -25.60 -2.95
C GLU A 92 21.17 -26.52 -3.26
N ASP A 93 21.06 -27.50 -2.38
CA ASP A 93 20.04 -28.52 -2.31
C ASP A 93 18.64 -27.95 -2.52
N PHE A 94 17.94 -28.64 -3.40
CA PHE A 94 16.51 -28.65 -3.60
C PHE A 94 15.79 -28.74 -2.24
N ILE A 95 15.30 -27.61 -1.71
CA ILE A 95 14.36 -27.64 -0.58
C ILE A 95 13.02 -28.10 -1.14
N GLU A 96 12.79 -29.39 -0.96
CA GLU A 96 11.50 -30.06 -1.07
C GLU A 96 10.48 -29.32 -0.18
N THR A 97 9.63 -28.49 -0.79
CA THR A 97 8.45 -27.93 -0.14
C THR A 97 7.41 -29.04 0.05
N GLU A 98 7.63 -29.91 1.02
CA GLU A 98 6.59 -30.74 1.62
C GLU A 98 5.65 -29.87 2.46
N GLY A 99 4.36 -29.94 2.13
CA GLY A 99 3.30 -29.98 3.14
C GLY A 99 3.05 -28.73 3.97
N LEU A 100 2.47 -27.68 3.36
CA LEU A 100 1.62 -26.75 4.12
C LEU A 100 0.32 -27.48 4.52
N LYS A 101 0.43 -28.15 5.67
CA LYS A 101 -0.68 -28.68 6.45
C LYS A 101 -1.55 -27.50 6.87
N LYS A 102 -2.74 -27.46 6.29
CA LYS A 102 -3.81 -26.51 6.61
C LYS A 102 -4.25 -26.75 8.07
N GLU A 103 -3.69 -25.98 9.00
CA GLU A 103 -4.25 -25.88 10.35
C GLU A 103 -5.50 -25.01 10.27
N GLU A 104 -6.64 -25.69 10.30
CA GLU A 104 -7.94 -25.13 10.64
C GLU A 104 -7.83 -24.49 12.02
N SER A 105 -7.68 -23.16 12.04
CA SER A 105 -7.86 -22.37 13.25
C SER A 105 -9.36 -22.20 13.46
N GLU A 106 -9.84 -22.86 14.50
CA GLU A 106 -11.16 -22.73 15.09
C GLU A 106 -11.45 -21.25 15.38
N GLU A 107 -12.27 -20.60 14.55
CA GLU A 107 -12.95 -19.36 14.95
C GLU A 107 -14.03 -19.72 15.98
N GLN A 108 -13.59 -19.64 17.24
CA GLN A 108 -14.43 -19.66 18.42
C GLN A 108 -15.49 -18.56 18.33
N ASN A 109 -16.74 -19.02 18.21
CA ASN A 109 -17.94 -18.43 18.78
C ASN A 109 -17.63 -17.44 19.92
N PHE A 110 -17.69 -16.14 19.63
CA PHE A 110 -17.80 -15.11 20.65
C PHE A 110 -19.18 -14.46 20.57
N ASN A 111 -20.17 -15.22 21.03
CA ASN A 111 -21.40 -14.64 21.58
C ASN A 111 -21.01 -13.97 22.91
N GLN A 112 -20.79 -12.66 22.90
CA GLN A 112 -20.91 -11.88 24.12
C GLN A 112 -22.01 -10.84 23.95
N ALA A 113 -23.15 -11.22 24.52
CA ALA A 113 -24.27 -10.35 24.82
C ALA A 113 -23.77 -9.11 25.59
N PHE A 114 -23.90 -7.95 24.96
CA PHE A 114 -23.96 -6.67 25.66
C PHE A 114 -25.40 -6.18 25.54
N SER A 115 -26.22 -6.64 26.49
CA SER A 115 -27.39 -5.91 26.94
C SER A 115 -26.91 -4.91 27.97
N ASP A 116 -26.91 -3.63 27.59
CA ASP A 116 -26.96 -2.55 28.56
C ASP A 116 -27.90 -1.47 28.03
N ASP A 117 -28.91 -1.17 28.84
CA ASP A 117 -29.95 -0.19 28.64
C ASP A 117 -29.35 1.20 28.41
N LEU A 118 -29.64 1.79 27.26
CA LEU A 118 -29.54 3.23 27.06
C LEU A 118 -30.85 3.72 26.47
N GLU A 119 -31.73 4.18 27.37
CA GLU A 119 -32.84 5.07 27.06
C GLU A 119 -32.27 6.32 26.37
N PHE A 120 -32.37 6.38 25.04
CA PHE A 120 -32.07 7.59 24.29
C PHE A 120 -33.35 8.41 24.12
N ASP A 121 -33.36 9.50 24.87
CA ASP A 121 -34.37 10.55 24.84
C ASP A 121 -34.44 11.18 23.45
N GLN A 122 -35.66 11.47 22.99
CA GLN A 122 -35.94 12.06 21.68
C GLN A 122 -35.40 13.50 21.63
N GLN A 123 -34.33 13.73 20.86
CA GLN A 123 -33.99 15.06 20.37
C GLN A 123 -33.82 15.06 18.85
N GLU A 124 -34.29 16.17 18.29
CA GLU A 124 -34.66 16.49 16.91
C GLU A 124 -33.60 16.13 15.84
N PRO A 125 -34.02 15.81 14.60
CA PRO A 125 -33.09 15.57 13.50
C PRO A 125 -32.57 16.92 12.98
N LEU A 126 -31.37 17.30 13.41
CA LEU A 126 -30.56 18.28 12.68
C LEU A 126 -29.91 17.60 11.47
N ASP A 127 -30.06 18.22 10.31
CA ASP A 127 -29.42 17.89 9.04
C ASP A 127 -27.89 17.88 9.18
N THR A 128 -27.32 16.79 9.69
CA THR A 128 -25.89 16.52 9.56
C THR A 128 -25.65 15.75 8.28
N ILE A 129 -25.18 16.50 7.28
CA ILE A 129 -24.41 16.00 6.14
C ILE A 129 -23.50 14.87 6.66
N PRO A 130 -23.49 13.67 6.03
CA PRO A 130 -22.57 12.62 6.41
C PRO A 130 -21.15 13.12 6.11
N MET A 131 -20.51 13.68 7.13
CA MET A 131 -19.09 13.95 7.13
C MET A 131 -18.45 12.57 7.00
N PHE A 132 -17.81 12.33 5.86
CA PHE A 132 -16.91 11.21 5.66
C PHE A 132 -15.86 11.29 6.77
N GLN A 133 -16.11 10.65 7.90
CA GLN A 133 -15.05 10.28 8.80
C GLN A 133 -14.35 9.14 8.08
N PRO A 134 -13.12 9.32 7.56
CA PRO A 134 -12.34 8.19 7.13
C PRO A 134 -12.25 7.30 8.37
N HIS A 135 -12.98 6.18 8.36
CA HIS A 135 -12.65 5.05 9.21
C HIS A 135 -11.34 4.53 8.63
N GLU A 136 -10.25 5.26 8.87
CA GLU A 136 -8.92 4.68 8.85
C GLU A 136 -9.06 3.48 9.77
N ILE A 137 -8.88 2.30 9.21
CA ILE A 137 -8.71 1.09 9.99
C ILE A 137 -7.42 1.37 10.75
N ILE A 138 -7.56 1.91 11.97
CA ILE A 138 -6.43 2.38 12.76
C ILE A 138 -5.66 1.13 13.12
N ASP A 139 -4.57 0.90 12.39
CA ASP A 139 -3.64 -0.18 12.67
C ASP A 139 -3.27 -0.08 14.17
N PRO A 140 -3.40 -1.17 14.96
CA PRO A 140 -3.03 -1.17 16.37
C PRO A 140 -1.61 -0.63 16.61
N ARG A 141 -0.71 -0.73 15.61
CA ARG A 141 0.62 -0.13 15.66
C ARG A 141 0.61 1.40 15.66
N HIS A 142 -0.24 2.04 14.86
CA HIS A 142 -0.34 3.50 14.80
C HIS A 142 -0.79 4.10 16.14
N ASN A 143 -1.76 3.45 16.79
CA ASN A 143 -2.20 3.82 18.14
C ASN A 143 -1.06 3.76 19.16
N ARG A 144 -0.19 2.74 19.04
CA ARG A 144 0.94 2.57 19.95
C ARG A 144 2.01 3.66 19.75
N ILE A 145 2.27 4.04 18.50
CA ILE A 145 3.16 5.17 18.16
C ILE A 145 2.64 6.47 18.78
N LEU A 146 1.34 6.75 18.64
CA LEU A 146 0.72 7.95 19.19
C LEU A 146 0.78 7.98 20.72
N GLN A 147 0.58 6.84 21.39
CA GLN A 147 0.66 6.75 22.84
C GLN A 147 2.08 7.08 23.35
N LEU A 148 3.11 6.45 22.76
CA LEU A 148 4.50 6.71 23.16
C LEU A 148 4.94 8.15 22.87
N TRP A 149 4.43 8.76 21.79
CA TRP A 149 4.68 10.17 21.51
C TRP A 149 4.02 11.10 22.54
N LYS A 150 2.79 10.78 22.98
CA LYS A 150 2.11 11.51 24.06
C LYS A 150 2.82 11.38 25.40
N ASP A 151 3.51 10.27 25.63
CA ASP A 151 4.37 10.05 26.80
C ASP A 151 5.69 10.83 26.73
N GLY A 152 5.95 11.55 25.61
CA GLY A 152 7.10 12.45 25.45
C GLY A 152 8.38 11.76 24.97
N LEU A 153 8.29 10.53 24.47
CA LEU A 153 9.46 9.81 23.94
C LEU A 153 9.96 10.44 22.63
N ALA A 154 11.27 10.35 22.41
CA ALA A 154 11.88 10.78 21.15
C ALA A 154 11.50 9.83 20.00
N ILE A 155 11.43 10.34 18.77
CA ILE A 155 11.04 9.58 17.58
C ILE A 155 11.96 8.36 17.37
N GLU A 156 13.25 8.52 17.65
CA GLU A 156 14.26 7.47 17.57
C GLU A 156 14.02 6.34 18.59
N GLU A 157 13.56 6.68 19.79
CA GLU A 157 13.26 5.70 20.85
C GLU A 157 11.99 4.92 20.51
N ILE A 158 10.96 5.61 20.01
CA ILE A 158 9.71 5.00 19.53
C ILE A 158 10.01 4.00 18.41
N ALA A 159 10.82 4.42 17.43
CA ALA A 159 11.24 3.58 16.31
C ALA A 159 11.96 2.31 16.79
N LYS A 160 12.89 2.47 17.72
CA LYS A 160 13.64 1.36 18.30
C LYS A 160 12.75 0.41 19.12
N GLN A 161 11.81 0.93 19.90
CA GLN A 161 10.94 0.13 20.76
C GLN A 161 9.92 -0.69 19.96
N LEU A 162 9.47 -0.18 18.82
CA LEU A 162 8.49 -0.85 17.95
C LEU A 162 9.12 -1.62 16.79
N GLY A 163 10.43 -1.53 16.60
CA GLY A 163 11.13 -2.17 15.48
C GLY A 163 10.72 -1.58 14.12
N THR A 164 10.37 -0.30 14.08
CA THR A 164 9.93 0.42 12.87
C THR A 164 11.00 1.43 12.44
N GLY A 165 10.93 1.88 11.18
CA GLY A 165 11.81 2.92 10.67
C GLY A 165 11.45 4.31 11.21
N ARG A 166 12.45 5.16 11.46
CA ARG A 166 12.24 6.56 11.86
C ARG A 166 11.31 7.32 10.91
N GLY A 167 11.42 7.09 9.60
CA GLY A 167 10.59 7.74 8.60
C GLY A 167 9.10 7.39 8.71
N GLU A 168 8.80 6.13 9.06
CA GLU A 168 7.42 5.65 9.24
C GLU A 168 6.77 6.33 10.45
N VAL A 169 7.48 6.39 11.59
CA VAL A 169 7.03 7.12 12.78
C VAL A 169 6.77 8.60 12.47
N GLN A 170 7.66 9.24 11.71
CA GLN A 170 7.52 10.64 11.33
C GLN A 170 6.34 10.88 10.38
N LEU A 171 6.08 9.94 9.46
CA LEU A 171 4.94 10.00 8.56
C LEU A 171 3.62 9.92 9.33
N ILE A 172 3.49 8.94 10.22
CA ILE A 172 2.29 8.73 11.05
C ILE A 172 2.00 9.95 11.93
N LEU A 173 3.03 10.47 12.61
CA LEU A 173 2.89 11.70 13.40
C LEU A 173 2.58 12.92 12.53
N GLY A 174 3.08 12.95 11.29
CA GLY A 174 2.83 14.01 10.32
C GLY A 174 1.37 14.07 9.86
N ILE A 175 0.73 12.91 9.66
CA ILE A 175 -0.70 12.81 9.35
C ILE A 175 -1.52 13.30 10.54
N TYR A 176 -1.21 12.84 11.75
CA TYR A 176 -1.94 13.21 12.96
C TYR A 176 -1.85 14.69 13.32
N LYS A 177 -0.74 15.38 13.01
CA LYS A 177 -0.61 16.83 13.24
C LYS A 177 -1.39 17.68 12.25
N ARG A 178 -1.80 17.12 11.12
CA ARG A 178 -2.50 17.84 10.04
C ARG A 178 -4.02 17.65 10.06
N GLY A 179 -4.50 16.58 10.69
CA GLY A 179 -5.93 16.36 10.97
C GLY A 179 -6.36 17.09 12.23
#